data_AF-A0A1Y6B837-F1
#
_entry.id   AF-A0A1Y6B837-F1
#
_cell.length_a   1.000
_cell.length_b   1.000
_cell.length_c   1.000
_cell.angle_alpha   90.00
_cell.angle_beta   90.00
_cell.angle_gamma   90.00
#
_symmetry.space_group_name_H-M   'P 1'
#
loop_
_entity.id
_entity.type
_entity.pdbx_description
1 polymer ?
#
loop_
_entity_poly.entity_id
_entity_poly.type
_entity_poly.pdbx_seq_one_letter_code
_entity_poly.pdbx_strand_id
1 'polypeptide(L)'
;MRKLLTDHPFLAPLIGVLAGPAALALALVGQYGFGLQPCVLCLWQRWALGISAALALPGLAAGGSLRRLSLAASGLGYLATAGIAVFHTGVERHWWQGTAECHQPTLQSALTVDQLRDTLMGTGLGSCDQIPWSLFGLSMANYDVLYSGAVALLLLAAALWLRREAAR
;
A
#
# COMPACT_ATOMS: atom_id res chain seq x y z
N MET A 1 22.16 -11.58 4.66
CA MET A 1 21.56 -11.28 3.34
C MET A 1 22.17 -12.11 2.21
N ARG A 2 23.49 -12.02 1.96
CA ARG A 2 24.18 -12.70 0.83
C ARG A 2 23.86 -14.19 0.70
N LYS A 3 24.16 -14.98 1.74
CA LYS A 3 23.95 -16.43 1.75
C LYS A 3 22.47 -16.81 1.58
N LEU A 4 21.56 -16.04 2.19
CA LEU A 4 20.11 -16.26 2.09
C LEU A 4 19.57 -16.05 0.66
N LEU A 5 20.01 -15.00 -0.03
CA LEU A 5 19.57 -14.67 -1.39
C LEU A 5 20.16 -15.62 -2.45
N THR A 6 21.35 -16.17 -2.22
CA THR A 6 21.96 -17.17 -3.10
C THR A 6 21.41 -18.57 -2.87
N ASP A 7 21.24 -18.98 -1.62
CA ASP A 7 20.82 -20.34 -1.27
C ASP A 7 19.32 -20.53 -1.48
N HIS A 8 18.54 -19.44 -1.38
CA HIS A 8 17.08 -19.46 -1.57
C HIS A 8 16.61 -18.34 -2.50
N PRO A 9 16.85 -18.49 -3.83
CA PRO A 9 16.56 -17.45 -4.82
C PRO A 9 15.08 -17.04 -4.91
N PHE A 10 14.17 -17.87 -4.40
CA PHE A 10 12.73 -17.65 -4.44
C PHE A 10 12.19 -16.87 -3.24
N LEU A 11 12.98 -16.67 -2.17
CA LEU A 11 12.49 -15.99 -0.96
C LEU A 11 12.12 -14.53 -1.22
N ALA A 12 12.96 -13.76 -1.91
CA ALA A 12 12.65 -12.36 -2.17
C ALA A 12 11.39 -12.18 -3.04
N PRO A 13 11.22 -12.89 -4.17
CA PRO A 13 9.97 -12.86 -4.92
C PRO A 13 8.76 -13.32 -4.09
N LEU A 14 8.92 -14.37 -3.28
CA LEU A 14 7.85 -14.86 -2.42
C LEU A 14 7.40 -13.82 -1.39
N ILE A 15 8.35 -13.14 -0.74
CA ILE A 15 8.07 -12.01 0.16
C ILE A 15 7.31 -10.92 -0.59
N GLY A 16 7.77 -10.55 -1.79
CA GLY A 16 7.10 -9.53 -2.61
C GLY A 16 5.66 -9.90 -2.99
N VAL A 17 5.41 -11.17 -3.33
CA VAL A 17 4.07 -11.68 -3.67
C VAL A 17 3.15 -11.74 -2.45
N LEU A 18 3.66 -12.18 -1.29
CA LEU A 18 2.83 -12.36 -0.10
C LEU A 18 2.58 -11.07 0.67
N ALA A 19 3.44 -10.05 0.51
CA ALA A 19 3.35 -8.86 1.33
C ALA A 19 2.04 -8.07 1.12
N GLY A 20 1.65 -7.82 -0.13
CA GLY A 20 0.41 -7.12 -0.47
C GLY A 20 -0.83 -7.83 0.07
N PRO A 21 -1.05 -9.13 -0.24
CA PRO A 21 -2.14 -9.91 0.32
C PRO A 21 -2.18 -9.96 1.84
N ALA A 22 -1.02 -10.03 2.52
CA ALA A 22 -0.97 -10.03 3.98
C ALA A 22 -1.46 -8.70 4.58
N ALA A 23 -1.01 -7.56 4.04
CA ALA A 23 -1.49 -6.25 4.45
C ALA A 23 -2.97 -6.04 4.10
N LEU A 24 -3.40 -6.46 2.90
CA LEU A 24 -4.80 -6.40 2.48
C LEU A 24 -5.70 -7.23 3.38
N ALA A 25 -5.29 -8.43 3.78
CA ALA A 25 -6.05 -9.26 4.71
C ALA A 25 -6.28 -8.54 6.05
N LEU A 26 -5.25 -7.91 6.60
CA LEU A 26 -5.37 -7.08 7.80
C LEU A 26 -6.34 -5.92 7.61
N ALA A 27 -6.25 -5.20 6.48
CA ALA A 27 -7.14 -4.09 6.17
C ALA A 27 -8.62 -4.54 5.99
N LEU A 28 -8.85 -5.72 5.41
CA LEU A 28 -10.18 -6.30 5.24
C LEU A 28 -10.76 -6.80 6.56
N VAL A 29 -9.93 -7.35 7.44
CA VAL A 29 -10.33 -7.67 8.82
C VAL A 29 -10.69 -6.39 9.58
N GLY A 30 -9.92 -5.31 9.41
CA GLY A 30 -10.27 -3.98 9.93
C GLY A 30 -11.64 -3.51 9.45
N GLN A 31 -11.89 -3.59 8.14
CA GLN A 31 -13.14 -3.12 7.55
C GLN A 31 -14.36 -3.96 7.96
N TYR A 32 -14.29 -5.28 7.76
CA TYR A 32 -15.46 -6.16 7.94
C TYR A 32 -15.56 -6.77 9.34
N GLY A 33 -14.45 -6.90 10.05
CA GLY A 33 -14.41 -7.42 11.42
C GLY A 33 -14.57 -6.33 12.47
N PHE A 34 -14.06 -5.12 12.23
CA PHE A 34 -14.08 -4.01 13.19
C PHE A 34 -14.87 -2.78 12.71
N GLY A 35 -15.47 -2.82 11.52
CA GLY A 35 -16.30 -1.72 11.00
C GLY A 35 -15.51 -0.48 10.57
N LEU A 36 -14.19 -0.60 10.38
CA LEU A 36 -13.34 0.53 10.00
C LEU A 36 -13.55 0.88 8.52
N GLN A 37 -14.34 1.93 8.26
CA GLN A 37 -14.62 2.35 6.89
C GLN A 37 -13.35 2.88 6.21
N PRO A 38 -13.00 2.39 5.01
CA PRO A 38 -11.85 2.90 4.27
C PRO A 38 -12.14 4.30 3.73
N CYS A 39 -11.13 5.16 3.71
CA CYS A 39 -11.17 6.39 2.92
C CYS A 39 -10.62 6.14 1.50
N VAL A 40 -10.67 7.17 0.64
CA VAL A 40 -10.13 7.07 -0.73
C VAL A 40 -8.62 6.75 -0.74
N LEU A 41 -7.82 7.33 0.17
CA LEU A 41 -6.39 7.04 0.25
C LEU A 41 -6.10 5.63 0.76
N CYS A 42 -6.93 5.08 1.66
CA CYS A 42 -6.87 3.66 2.02
C CYS A 42 -7.05 2.79 0.76
N LEU A 43 -8.03 3.11 -0.09
CA LEU A 43 -8.26 2.35 -1.32
C LEU A 43 -7.08 2.46 -2.29
N TRP A 44 -6.46 3.64 -2.41
CA TRP A 44 -5.25 3.81 -3.23
C TRP A 44 -4.11 2.92 -2.74
N GLN A 45 -3.88 2.88 -1.43
CA GLN A 45 -2.87 2.00 -0.82
C GLN A 45 -3.18 0.53 -1.09
N ARG A 46 -4.44 0.10 -0.99
CA ARG A 46 -4.87 -1.28 -1.30
C ARG A 46 -4.58 -1.68 -2.74
N TRP A 47 -4.92 -0.83 -3.71
CA TRP A 47 -4.61 -1.08 -5.12
C TRP A 47 -3.10 -1.11 -5.37
N ALA A 48 -2.36 -0.16 -4.80
CA ALA A 48 -0.91 -0.11 -4.93
C ALA A 48 -0.23 -1.36 -4.34
N LEU A 49 -0.67 -1.84 -3.17
CA LEU A 49 -0.21 -3.11 -2.57
C LEU A 49 -0.49 -4.31 -3.49
N GLY A 50 -1.71 -4.41 -4.02
CA GLY A 50 -2.11 -5.51 -4.91
C GLY A 50 -1.29 -5.54 -6.20
N ILE A 51 -1.10 -4.39 -6.85
CA ILE A 51 -0.28 -4.26 -8.05
C ILE A 51 1.18 -4.60 -7.75
N SER A 52 1.72 -4.09 -6.64
CA SER A 52 3.11 -4.35 -6.22
C SER A 52 3.38 -5.84 -5.98
N ALA A 53 2.42 -6.54 -5.38
CA ALA A 53 2.47 -7.98 -5.21
C ALA A 53 2.42 -8.73 -6.55
N ALA A 54 1.53 -8.33 -7.46
CA ALA A 54 1.42 -8.93 -8.79
C ALA A 54 2.72 -8.78 -9.59
N LEU A 55 3.42 -7.64 -9.47
CA LEU A 55 4.70 -7.39 -10.13
C LEU A 55 5.83 -8.33 -9.66
N ALA A 56 5.70 -8.96 -8.48
CA ALA A 56 6.66 -9.94 -7.98
C ALA A 56 6.44 -11.37 -8.52
N LEU A 57 5.25 -11.67 -9.07
CA LEU A 57 4.88 -13.02 -9.55
C LEU A 57 5.87 -13.58 -10.59
N PRO A 58 6.31 -12.82 -11.63
CA PRO A 58 7.26 -13.35 -12.60
C PRO A 58 8.58 -13.78 -11.97
N GLY A 59 9.00 -13.15 -10.87
CA GLY A 59 10.24 -13.49 -10.16
C GLY A 59 10.24 -14.88 -9.51
N LEU A 60 9.06 -15.47 -9.25
CA LEU A 60 8.92 -16.83 -8.75
C LEU A 60 9.24 -17.88 -9.82
N ALA A 61 8.79 -17.66 -11.06
CA ALA A 61 8.98 -18.60 -12.15
C ALA A 61 10.27 -18.36 -12.95
N ALA A 62 10.76 -17.10 -12.99
CA ALA A 62 11.89 -16.72 -13.80
C ALA A 62 13.22 -16.73 -13.04
N GLY A 63 14.33 -16.93 -13.76
CA GLY A 63 15.70 -16.71 -13.28
C GLY A 63 16.33 -15.45 -13.88
N GLY A 64 17.58 -15.18 -13.50
CA GLY A 64 18.43 -14.18 -14.15
C GLY A 64 17.85 -12.76 -14.19
N SER A 65 17.91 -12.14 -15.38
CA SER A 65 17.53 -10.73 -15.60
C SER A 65 16.04 -10.46 -15.36
N LEU A 66 15.16 -11.42 -15.68
CA LEU A 66 13.72 -11.27 -15.49
C LEU A 66 13.33 -11.29 -14.01
N ARG A 67 13.94 -12.16 -13.19
CA ARG A 67 13.77 -12.12 -11.73
C ARG A 67 14.21 -10.77 -11.17
N ARG A 68 15.36 -10.28 -11.61
CA ARG A 68 15.87 -8.96 -11.18
C ARG A 68 14.89 -7.84 -11.52
N LEU A 69 14.38 -7.81 -12.76
CA LEU A 69 13.44 -6.78 -13.21
C LEU A 69 12.12 -6.84 -12.43
N SER A 70 11.59 -8.05 -12.21
CA SER A 70 10.38 -8.28 -11.40
C SER A 70 10.56 -7.78 -9.95
N LEU A 71 11.68 -8.09 -9.31
CA LEU A 71 12.00 -7.59 -7.97
C LEU A 71 12.13 -6.07 -7.92
N ALA A 72 12.79 -5.47 -8.93
CA ALA A 72 12.93 -4.03 -9.02
C ALA A 72 11.57 -3.34 -9.21
N ALA A 73 10.73 -3.86 -10.12
CA ALA A 73 9.41 -3.32 -10.38
C ALA A 73 8.49 -3.42 -9.15
N SER A 74 8.46 -4.59 -8.50
CA SER A 74 7.70 -4.80 -7.27
C SER A 74 8.22 -3.91 -6.13
N GLY A 75 9.53 -3.82 -5.95
CA GLY A 75 10.16 -2.95 -4.95
C GLY A 75 9.83 -1.47 -5.15
N LEU A 76 9.81 -0.98 -6.39
CA LEU A 76 9.36 0.37 -6.72
C LEU A 76 7.86 0.57 -6.45
N GLY A 77 7.03 -0.44 -6.71
CA GLY A 77 5.61 -0.41 -6.37
C GLY A 77 5.37 -0.27 -4.86
N TYR A 78 6.05 -1.07 -4.04
CA TYR A 78 5.96 -0.95 -2.59
C TYR A 78 6.54 0.38 -2.08
N LEU A 79 7.56 0.92 -2.74
CA LEU A 79 8.09 2.24 -2.41
C LEU A 79 7.07 3.33 -2.71
N ALA A 80 6.39 3.26 -3.86
CA ALA A 80 5.30 4.17 -4.20
C ALA A 80 4.13 4.04 -3.21
N THR A 81 3.80 2.81 -2.79
CA THR A 81 2.80 2.54 -1.75
C THR A 81 3.17 3.23 -0.43
N ALA A 82 4.43 3.11 0.00
CA ALA A 82 4.92 3.82 1.18
C ALA A 82 4.84 5.34 1.00
N GLY A 83 5.12 5.87 -0.20
CA GLY A 83 4.94 7.28 -0.53
C GLY A 83 3.49 7.75 -0.40
N ILE A 84 2.52 6.97 -0.89
CA ILE A 84 1.09 7.25 -0.71
C ILE A 84 0.72 7.18 0.78
N ALA A 85 1.31 6.26 1.55
CA ALA A 85 1.07 6.15 2.99
C ALA A 85 1.68 7.31 3.79
N VAL A 86 2.83 7.83 3.38
CA VAL A 86 3.39 9.07 3.93
C VAL A 86 2.46 10.22 3.61
N PHE A 87 1.97 10.31 2.37
CA PHE A 87 0.96 11.30 1.98
C PHE A 87 -0.34 11.16 2.80
N HIS A 88 -0.80 9.95 3.08
CA HIS A 88 -1.99 9.77 3.92
C HIS A 88 -1.73 10.21 5.37
N THR A 89 -0.58 9.84 5.93
CA THR A 89 -0.16 10.24 7.28
C THR A 89 -0.22 11.75 7.47
N GLY A 90 0.32 12.54 6.56
CA GLY A 90 0.26 13.99 6.75
C GLY A 90 -1.11 14.60 6.45
N VAL A 91 -2.04 13.91 5.78
CA VAL A 91 -3.46 14.34 5.76
C VAL A 91 -4.02 14.18 7.16
N GLU A 92 -3.82 13.01 7.78
CA GLU A 92 -4.25 12.71 9.15
C GLU A 92 -3.61 13.64 10.20
N ARG A 93 -2.39 14.13 9.95
CA ARG A 93 -1.70 15.10 10.81
C ARG A 93 -1.93 16.56 10.39
N HIS A 94 -2.77 16.79 9.39
CA HIS A 94 -3.07 18.10 8.83
C HIS A 94 -1.84 18.91 8.38
N TRP A 95 -0.77 18.23 7.96
CA TRP A 95 0.39 18.85 7.31
C TRP A 95 0.04 19.36 5.91
N TRP A 96 -0.94 18.72 5.28
CA TRP A 96 -1.53 19.12 4.00
C TRP A 96 -3.02 18.76 3.98
N GLN A 97 -3.77 19.40 3.07
CA GLN A 97 -5.22 19.24 3.01
C GLN A 97 -5.67 17.88 2.44
N GLY A 98 -4.84 17.21 1.63
CA GLY A 98 -5.25 15.99 0.91
C GLY A 98 -5.79 16.29 -0.48
N THR A 99 -6.48 15.33 -1.10
CA THR A 99 -7.09 15.50 -2.42
C THR A 99 -8.51 16.06 -2.34
N ALA A 100 -9.09 16.43 -3.48
CA ALA A 100 -10.48 16.83 -3.53
C ALA A 100 -11.42 15.71 -3.05
N GLU A 101 -11.09 14.44 -3.34
CA GLU A 101 -11.88 13.28 -2.90
C GLU A 101 -11.67 12.91 -1.43
N CYS A 102 -10.67 13.48 -0.76
CA CYS A 102 -10.45 13.26 0.67
C CYS A 102 -11.43 14.02 1.56
N HIS A 103 -12.04 15.07 1.02
CA HIS A 103 -13.08 15.81 1.70
C HIS A 103 -14.43 15.27 1.25
N GLN A 104 -15.33 15.05 2.21
CA GLN A 104 -16.73 14.82 1.87
C GLN A 104 -17.21 15.99 0.99
N PRO A 105 -18.04 15.74 -0.05
CA PRO A 105 -18.60 16.81 -0.84
C PRO A 105 -19.21 17.82 0.12
N THR A 106 -18.71 19.06 0.12
CA THR A 106 -19.36 20.14 0.85
C THR A 106 -20.82 20.13 0.42
N LEU A 107 -21.72 19.80 1.35
CA LEU A 107 -23.15 19.82 1.08
C LEU A 107 -23.47 21.23 0.59
N GLN A 108 -23.69 21.37 -0.71
CA GLN A 108 -24.18 22.62 -1.27
C GLN A 108 -25.51 22.88 -0.57
N SER A 109 -25.74 24.10 -0.10
CA SER A 109 -26.92 24.50 0.68
C SER A 109 -28.25 24.36 -0.07
N ALA A 110 -28.26 23.72 -1.24
CA ALA A 110 -29.39 23.53 -2.13
C ALA A 110 -29.50 22.07 -2.69
N LEU A 111 -29.03 21.06 -1.96
CA LEU A 111 -29.31 19.66 -2.34
C LEU A 111 -30.80 19.35 -2.14
N THR A 112 -31.43 18.72 -3.14
CA THR A 112 -32.77 18.16 -2.97
C THR A 112 -32.73 16.97 -1.98
N VAL A 113 -33.87 16.60 -1.41
CA VAL A 113 -33.96 15.44 -0.49
C VAL A 113 -33.43 14.16 -1.14
N ASP A 114 -33.67 13.97 -2.44
CA ASP A 114 -33.15 12.82 -3.20
C ASP A 114 -31.63 12.90 -3.41
N GLN A 115 -31.09 14.08 -3.73
CA GLN A 115 -29.64 14.26 -3.86
C GLN A 115 -28.91 14.11 -2.52
N LEU A 116 -29.53 14.56 -1.42
CA LEU A 116 -29.03 14.36 -0.07
C LEU A 116 -29.09 12.86 0.29
N ARG A 117 -30.18 12.17 -0.05
CA ARG A 117 -30.31 10.72 0.14
C ARG A 117 -29.25 9.95 -0.65
N ASP A 118 -29.02 10.30 -1.92
CA ASP A 118 -28.00 9.66 -2.75
C ASP A 118 -26.58 9.93 -2.22
N THR A 119 -26.32 11.12 -1.69
CA THR A 119 -25.05 11.46 -1.05
C THR A 119 -24.84 10.65 0.25
N LEU A 120 -25.88 10.54 1.08
CA LEU A 120 -25.85 9.78 2.34
C LEU A 120 -25.80 8.26 2.12
N MET A 121 -26.46 7.76 1.07
CA MET A 121 -26.46 6.35 0.70
C MET A 121 -25.21 5.96 -0.12
N GLY A 122 -24.60 6.91 -0.83
CA GLY A 122 -23.45 6.69 -1.71
C GLY A 122 -22.08 6.80 -1.04
N THR A 123 -21.98 7.42 0.14
CA THR A 123 -20.70 7.67 0.81
C THR A 123 -20.39 6.62 1.88
N GLY A 124 -20.22 5.37 1.46
CA GLY A 124 -19.66 4.31 2.32
C GLY A 124 -18.17 4.49 2.66
N LEU A 125 -17.56 5.61 2.27
CA LEU A 125 -16.14 5.90 2.49
C LEU A 125 -15.95 6.84 3.68
N GLY A 126 -14.97 6.53 4.52
CA GLY A 126 -14.52 7.38 5.61
C GLY A 126 -13.75 8.61 5.12
N SER A 127 -13.51 9.56 6.03
CA SER A 127 -12.67 10.73 5.76
C SER A 127 -11.18 10.38 5.79
N CYS A 128 -10.36 11.02 4.94
CA CYS A 128 -8.89 10.82 4.94
C CYS A 128 -8.16 11.48 6.10
N ASP A 129 -8.77 12.49 6.72
CA ASP A 129 -8.14 13.32 7.76
C ASP A 129 -8.43 12.82 9.18
N GLN A 130 -9.29 11.81 9.32
CA GLN A 130 -9.62 11.17 10.58
C GLN A 130 -8.79 9.91 10.74
N ILE A 131 -8.33 9.66 11.97
CA ILE A 131 -7.62 8.43 12.34
C ILE A 131 -8.65 7.47 12.97
N PRO A 132 -9.22 6.50 12.21
CA PRO A 132 -10.25 5.61 12.74
C PRO A 132 -9.67 4.56 13.69
N TRP A 133 -8.36 4.29 13.59
CA TRP A 133 -7.67 3.33 14.42
C TRP A 133 -6.21 3.75 14.62
N SER A 134 -5.70 3.55 15.84
CA SER A 134 -4.29 3.74 16.16
C SER A 134 -3.81 2.74 17.20
N LEU A 135 -2.50 2.47 17.18
CA LEU A 135 -1.80 1.67 18.17
C LEU A 135 -0.43 2.30 18.43
N PHE A 136 -0.05 2.44 19.70
CA PHE A 136 1.18 3.14 20.13
C PHE A 136 1.35 4.55 19.53
N GLY A 137 0.24 5.26 19.28
CA GLY A 137 0.23 6.60 18.69
C GLY A 137 0.40 6.65 17.16
N LEU A 138 0.52 5.48 16.51
CA LEU A 138 0.63 5.34 15.06
C LEU A 138 -0.72 4.94 14.45
N SER A 139 -1.10 5.61 13.36
CA SER A 139 -2.27 5.28 12.57
C SER A 139 -2.02 4.07 11.66
N MET A 140 -3.08 3.54 11.05
CA MET A 140 -2.94 2.48 10.04
C MET A 140 -2.05 2.93 8.86
N ALA A 141 -2.18 4.19 8.43
CA ALA A 141 -1.30 4.76 7.40
C ALA A 141 0.18 4.74 7.81
N ASN A 142 0.49 4.99 9.08
CA ASN A 142 1.88 4.90 9.57
C ASN A 142 2.43 3.47 9.49
N TYR A 143 1.62 2.47 9.83
CA TYR A 143 2.04 1.07 9.68
C TYR A 143 2.26 0.69 8.22
N ASP A 144 1.46 1.21 7.30
CA ASP A 144 1.64 0.99 5.86
C ASP A 144 2.93 1.64 5.31
N VAL A 145 3.36 2.79 5.85
CA VAL A 145 4.68 3.39 5.55
C VAL A 145 5.79 2.43 5.93
N LEU A 146 5.79 1.97 7.19
CA LEU A 146 6.84 1.11 7.73
C LEU A 146 6.89 -0.23 6.99
N TYR A 147 5.73 -0.85 6.81
CA TYR A 147 5.59 -2.14 6.17
C TYR A 147 6.02 -2.10 4.70
N SER A 148 5.40 -1.23 3.90
CA SER A 148 5.69 -1.14 2.47
C SER A 148 7.10 -0.64 2.22
N GLY A 149 7.61 0.28 3.05
CA GLY A 149 8.99 0.75 2.99
C GLY A 149 10.01 -0.36 3.27
N ALA A 150 9.78 -1.19 4.30
CA ALA A 150 10.66 -2.31 4.62
C ALA A 150 10.69 -3.35 3.48
N VAL A 151 9.52 -3.70 2.93
CA VAL A 151 9.41 -4.62 1.78
C VAL A 151 10.11 -4.04 0.55
N ALA A 152 9.87 -2.77 0.24
CA ALA A 152 10.51 -2.08 -0.87
C ALA A 152 12.05 -2.15 -0.79
N LEU A 153 12.61 -1.78 0.37
CA LEU A 153 14.06 -1.81 0.60
C LEU A 153 14.64 -3.22 0.44
N LEU A 154 13.93 -4.24 0.95
CA LEU A 154 14.35 -5.64 0.81
C LEU A 154 14.40 -6.06 -0.66
N LEU A 155 13.33 -5.80 -1.42
CA LEU A 155 13.23 -6.22 -2.83
C LEU A 155 14.22 -5.47 -3.73
N LEU A 156 14.39 -4.16 -3.51
CA LEU A 156 15.36 -3.35 -4.24
C LEU A 156 16.79 -3.77 -3.92
N ALA A 157 17.10 -4.04 -2.65
CA ALA A 157 18.41 -4.57 -2.26
C ALA A 157 18.69 -5.94 -2.92
N ALA A 158 17.69 -6.82 -2.98
CA ALA A 158 17.80 -8.11 -3.67
C ALA A 158 18.02 -7.95 -5.19
N ALA A 159 17.32 -7.01 -5.83
CA ALA A 159 17.51 -6.72 -7.25
C ALA A 159 18.91 -6.15 -7.55
N LEU A 160 19.40 -5.22 -6.71
CA LEU A 160 20.74 -4.65 -6.82
C LEU A 160 21.83 -5.70 -6.58
N TRP A 161 21.59 -6.64 -5.68
CA TRP A 161 22.47 -7.79 -5.47
C TRP A 161 22.58 -8.61 -6.75
N LEU A 162 21.47 -9.13 -7.28
CA LEU A 162 21.47 -9.93 -8.52
C LEU A 162 22.15 -9.23 -9.72
N ARG A 163 22.13 -7.89 -9.78
CA ARG A 163 22.88 -7.12 -10.79
C ARG A 163 24.38 -7.24 -10.63
N ARG A 164 24.89 -7.22 -9.40
CA ARG A 164 26.33 -7.29 -9.11
C ARG A 164 26.88 -8.67 -9.41
N GLU A 165 26.14 -9.71 -9.04
CA GLU A 165 26.48 -11.11 -9.36
C GLU A 165 26.53 -11.36 -10.86
N ALA A 166 25.58 -10.81 -11.63
CA ALA A 166 25.59 -10.95 -13.10
C ALA A 166 26.70 -10.13 -13.80
N ALA A 167 27.35 -9.21 -13.09
CA ALA A 167 28.43 -8.36 -13.62
C ALA A 167 29.83 -8.84 -13.18
N ARG A 168 29.90 -9.90 -12.36
CA ARG A 168 31.14 -10.58 -11.96
C ARG A 168 31.33 -11.83 -12.81
#